data_AF-A0A6N6KJW4-F1
#
_entry.id   AF-A0A6N6KJW4-F1
#
_cell.length_a   1.000
_cell.length_b   1.000
_cell.length_c   1.000
_cell.angle_alpha   90.00
_cell.angle_beta   90.00
_cell.angle_gamma   90.00
#
_symmetry.space_group_name_H-M   'P 1'
#
loop_
_entity.id
_entity.type
_entity.pdbx_description
1 polymer ?
#
loop_
_entity_poly.entity_id
_entity_poly.type
_entity_poly.pdbx_seq_one_letter_code
_entity_poly.pdbx_strand_id
1 'polypeptide(L)'
;MIPKISKMTILYCIFMGNCKQKFRLMKILKYILFAIVGLAIIFFAFGFIKPTVNYGHEITVSKSVEEAWAVTQDDSKYHLWLEGFKSIELISGESGEVGSKYKVLVNPGEGQPDFEMIETLVSIEEFDHVDLHFDSDMMDFDQKMLFSDANGEVKVRTESTVTGKNLIMRSMFAIMETFGGSFQAQEEINIEALKKVIEENTTDYYPEPEVVEIEEVAEEGDGE
;
A
#
# COMPACT_ATOMS: atom_id res chain seq x y z
N MET A 1 6.67 -15.21 -80.78
CA MET A 1 7.21 -13.82 -80.72
C MET A 1 7.19 -13.41 -79.25
N ILE A 2 8.31 -13.50 -78.55
CA ILE A 2 8.42 -13.20 -77.10
C ILE A 2 8.94 -11.76 -76.97
N PRO A 3 8.26 -10.85 -76.25
CA PRO A 3 8.73 -9.49 -76.12
C PRO A 3 9.98 -9.43 -75.24
N LYS A 4 11.05 -8.83 -75.76
CA LYS A 4 12.25 -8.48 -74.98
C LYS A 4 11.87 -7.36 -74.00
N ILE A 5 11.51 -7.73 -72.77
CA ILE A 5 11.42 -6.76 -71.67
C ILE A 5 12.85 -6.30 -71.36
N SER A 6 13.10 -4.99 -71.54
CA SER A 6 14.41 -4.38 -71.28
C SER A 6 14.79 -4.54 -69.81
N LYS A 7 16.00 -5.06 -69.53
CA LYS A 7 16.58 -5.16 -68.18
C LYS A 7 16.57 -3.81 -67.43
N MET A 8 16.56 -2.68 -68.16
CA MET A 8 16.50 -1.33 -67.60
C MET A 8 15.15 -1.00 -66.93
N THR A 9 14.04 -1.54 -67.44
CA THR A 9 12.69 -1.28 -66.89
C THR A 9 12.46 -2.04 -65.58
N ILE A 10 13.01 -3.24 -65.43
CA ILE A 10 12.91 -4.05 -64.21
C ILE A 10 13.71 -3.40 -63.07
N LEU A 11 14.92 -2.90 -63.36
CA LEU A 11 15.76 -2.23 -62.35
C LEU A 11 15.14 -0.92 -61.84
N TYR A 12 14.48 -0.16 -62.73
CA TYR A 12 13.79 1.08 -62.37
C TYR A 12 12.55 0.84 -61.48
N CYS A 13 11.78 -0.23 -61.74
CA CYS A 13 10.65 -0.61 -60.88
C CYS A 13 11.09 -1.09 -59.49
N ILE A 14 12.21 -1.79 -59.36
CA ILE A 14 12.76 -2.22 -58.06
C ILE A 14 13.26 -1.00 -57.26
N PHE A 15 13.97 -0.07 -57.92
CA PHE A 15 14.51 1.12 -57.26
C PHE A 15 13.40 2.11 -56.85
N MET A 16 12.42 2.35 -57.72
CA MET A 16 11.26 3.20 -57.39
C MET A 16 10.29 2.53 -56.40
N GLY A 17 10.13 1.21 -56.47
CA GLY A 17 9.34 0.43 -55.49
C GLY A 17 9.91 0.56 -54.08
N ASN A 18 11.23 0.41 -53.91
CA ASN A 18 11.92 0.62 -52.65
C ASN A 18 11.80 2.07 -52.13
N CYS A 19 11.87 3.07 -53.01
CA CYS A 19 11.75 4.48 -52.60
C CYS A 19 10.32 4.86 -52.16
N LYS A 20 9.29 4.35 -52.86
CA LYS A 20 7.87 4.56 -52.52
C LYS A 20 7.47 3.82 -51.23
N GLN A 21 8.04 2.64 -51.00
CA GLN A 21 7.87 1.86 -49.76
C GLN A 21 8.56 2.54 -48.58
N LYS A 22 9.79 3.04 -48.74
CA LYS A 22 10.52 3.82 -47.74
C LYS A 22 9.78 5.12 -47.38
N PHE A 23 9.18 5.80 -48.35
CA PHE A 23 8.34 6.99 -48.13
C PHE A 23 7.04 6.71 -47.37
N ARG A 24 6.36 5.59 -47.64
CA ARG A 24 5.16 5.18 -46.87
C ARG A 24 5.52 4.77 -45.44
N LEU A 25 6.65 4.09 -45.24
CA LEU A 25 7.15 3.69 -43.92
C LEU A 25 7.47 4.91 -43.03
N MET A 26 8.05 5.97 -43.60
CA MET A 26 8.32 7.22 -42.87
C MET A 26 7.04 7.96 -42.44
N LYS A 27 5.93 7.83 -43.18
CA LYS A 27 4.64 8.41 -42.78
C LYS A 27 4.00 7.62 -41.65
N ILE A 28 4.01 6.29 -41.73
CA ILE A 28 3.51 5.42 -40.66
C ILE A 28 4.31 5.65 -39.38
N LEU A 29 5.64 5.71 -39.47
CA LEU A 29 6.49 6.01 -38.32
C LEU A 29 6.15 7.37 -37.67
N LYS A 30 5.88 8.40 -38.48
CA LYS A 30 5.43 9.71 -37.96
C LYS A 30 4.09 9.61 -37.25
N TYR A 31 3.11 8.88 -37.79
CA TYR A 31 1.82 8.70 -37.11
C TYR A 31 1.95 7.90 -35.81
N ILE A 32 2.78 6.85 -35.79
CA ILE A 32 3.09 6.11 -34.56
C ILE A 32 3.76 7.03 -33.54
N LEU A 33 4.71 7.86 -33.96
CA LEU A 33 5.37 8.83 -33.08
C LEU A 33 4.37 9.84 -32.50
N PHE A 34 3.49 10.42 -33.32
CA PHE A 34 2.45 11.33 -32.82
C PHE A 34 1.48 10.64 -31.85
N ALA A 35 1.14 9.37 -32.09
CA ALA A 35 0.31 8.59 -31.19
C ALA A 35 1.01 8.37 -29.84
N ILE A 36 2.30 7.99 -29.84
CA ILE A 36 3.08 7.81 -28.61
C ILE A 36 3.20 9.12 -27.83
N VAL A 37 3.49 10.23 -28.52
CA VAL A 37 3.55 11.55 -27.88
C VAL A 37 2.19 11.94 -27.30
N GLY A 38 1.10 11.69 -28.02
CA GLY A 38 -0.26 11.91 -27.50
C GLY A 38 -0.57 11.10 -26.25
N LEU A 39 -0.20 9.81 -26.24
CA LEU A 39 -0.36 8.93 -25.08
C LEU A 39 0.50 9.39 -23.89
N ALA A 40 1.74 9.81 -24.13
CA ALA A 40 2.61 10.34 -23.08
C ALA A 40 2.03 11.62 -22.47
N ILE A 41 1.46 12.51 -23.28
CA ILE A 41 0.81 13.74 -22.79
C ILE A 41 -0.40 13.37 -21.92
N ILE A 42 -1.26 12.45 -22.37
CA ILE A 42 -2.41 11.98 -21.59
C ILE A 42 -1.96 11.35 -20.27
N PHE A 43 -0.95 10.48 -20.33
CA PHE A 43 -0.37 9.82 -19.15
C PHE A 43 0.10 10.85 -18.12
N PHE A 44 0.89 11.84 -18.53
CA PHE A 44 1.36 12.89 -17.63
C PHE A 44 0.26 13.85 -17.16
N ALA A 45 -0.78 14.06 -17.96
CA ALA A 45 -1.94 14.86 -17.55
C ALA A 45 -2.64 14.26 -16.32
N PHE A 46 -2.73 12.93 -16.20
CA PHE A 46 -3.28 12.30 -14.99
C PHE A 46 -2.52 12.68 -13.72
N GLY A 47 -1.19 12.61 -13.73
CA GLY A 47 -0.36 12.97 -12.57
C GLY A 47 -0.40 14.46 -12.21
N PHE A 48 -0.77 15.33 -13.14
CA PHE A 48 -1.02 16.75 -12.85
C PHE A 48 -2.42 17.01 -12.29
N ILE A 49 -3.45 16.32 -12.81
CA ILE A 49 -4.85 16.54 -12.42
C ILE A 49 -5.15 15.87 -11.07
N LYS A 50 -4.59 14.67 -10.85
CA LYS A 50 -4.75 13.87 -9.63
C LYS A 50 -3.38 13.49 -9.07
N PRO A 51 -2.65 14.43 -8.45
CA PRO A 51 -1.31 14.16 -7.94
C PRO A 51 -1.29 13.23 -6.72
N THR A 52 -2.42 13.12 -6.01
CA THR A 52 -2.60 12.28 -4.83
C THR A 52 -3.79 11.34 -5.04
N VAL A 53 -3.77 10.20 -4.34
CA VAL A 53 -4.85 9.23 -4.27
C VAL A 53 -5.28 9.10 -2.82
N ASN A 54 -6.58 9.28 -2.57
CA ASN A 54 -7.17 9.18 -1.24
C ASN A 54 -8.12 7.98 -1.22
N TYR A 55 -8.02 7.15 -0.18
CA TYR A 55 -8.80 5.93 -0.02
C TYR A 55 -8.95 5.60 1.47
N GLY A 56 -9.75 4.59 1.79
CA GLY A 56 -9.98 4.16 3.16
C GLY A 56 -11.10 3.14 3.25
N HIS A 57 -11.20 2.46 4.39
CA HIS A 57 -12.27 1.50 4.65
C HIS A 57 -12.80 1.64 6.07
N GLU A 58 -14.06 1.28 6.29
CA GLU A 58 -14.68 1.24 7.62
C GLU A 58 -15.24 -0.16 7.87
N ILE A 59 -14.87 -0.73 9.01
CA ILE A 59 -15.44 -1.96 9.54
C ILE A 59 -16.07 -1.71 10.90
N THR A 60 -17.03 -2.56 11.26
CA THR A 60 -17.55 -2.66 12.62
C THR A 60 -17.21 -4.02 13.20
N VAL A 61 -16.71 -4.05 14.44
CA VAL A 61 -16.33 -5.24 15.21
C VAL A 61 -17.11 -5.31 16.53
N SER A 62 -17.36 -6.53 16.99
CA SER A 62 -18.17 -6.82 18.18
C SER A 62 -17.36 -6.86 19.48
N LYS A 63 -16.01 -6.83 19.37
CA LYS A 63 -15.10 -6.76 20.52
C LYS A 63 -15.06 -5.36 21.12
N SER A 64 -14.54 -5.26 22.35
CA SER A 64 -14.36 -3.96 23.01
C SER A 64 -13.30 -3.12 22.30
N VAL A 65 -13.27 -1.82 22.58
CA VAL A 65 -12.30 -0.90 21.96
C VAL A 65 -10.87 -1.25 22.39
N GLU A 66 -10.70 -1.71 23.63
CA GLU A 66 -9.42 -2.11 24.19
C GLU A 66 -8.83 -3.32 23.47
N GLU A 67 -9.67 -4.31 23.17
CA GLU A 67 -9.25 -5.52 22.44
C GLU A 67 -9.00 -5.22 20.96
N ALA A 68 -9.90 -4.47 20.31
CA ALA A 68 -9.72 -4.05 18.91
C ALA A 68 -8.44 -3.23 18.75
N TRP A 69 -8.19 -2.29 19.66
CA TRP A 69 -6.95 -1.51 19.72
C TRP A 69 -5.74 -2.41 19.88
N ALA A 70 -5.71 -3.25 20.91
CA ALA A 70 -4.54 -4.10 21.19
C ALA A 70 -4.18 -5.03 20.01
N VAL A 71 -5.17 -5.60 19.33
CA VAL A 71 -4.94 -6.43 18.13
C VAL A 71 -4.29 -5.63 17.00
N THR A 72 -4.68 -4.37 16.79
CA THR A 72 -4.06 -3.52 15.76
C THR A 72 -2.63 -3.09 16.09
N GLN A 73 -2.28 -3.08 17.38
CA GLN A 73 -0.92 -2.76 17.85
C GLN A 73 -0.01 -4.00 17.96
N ASP A 74 -0.57 -5.21 17.80
CA ASP A 74 0.17 -6.48 17.92
C ASP A 74 0.89 -6.83 16.61
N ASP A 75 2.18 -6.50 16.55
CA ASP A 75 3.06 -6.76 15.41
C ASP A 75 3.14 -8.25 15.03
N SER A 76 2.96 -9.15 15.99
CA SER A 76 2.94 -10.59 15.76
C SER A 76 1.74 -11.03 14.90
N LYS A 77 0.69 -10.20 14.82
CA LYS A 77 -0.53 -10.45 14.05
C LYS A 77 -0.58 -9.70 12.71
N TYR A 78 0.37 -8.82 12.41
CA TYR A 78 0.37 -8.04 11.16
C TYR A 78 0.28 -8.92 9.91
N HIS A 79 1.00 -10.04 9.88
CA HIS A 79 0.95 -11.00 8.77
C HIS A 79 -0.42 -11.65 8.52
N LEU A 80 -1.36 -11.55 9.48
CA LEU A 80 -2.71 -12.12 9.36
C LEU A 80 -3.66 -11.18 8.61
N TRP A 81 -3.38 -9.88 8.57
CA TRP A 81 -4.28 -8.88 8.01
C TRP A 81 -3.64 -7.87 7.06
N LEU A 82 -2.31 -7.78 7.02
CA LEU A 82 -1.58 -6.99 6.03
C LEU A 82 -1.03 -7.91 4.95
N GLU A 83 -1.68 -7.92 3.78
CA GLU A 83 -1.21 -8.71 2.65
C GLU A 83 0.20 -8.28 2.23
N GLY A 84 1.09 -9.28 2.08
CA GLY A 84 2.48 -9.05 1.70
C GLY A 84 3.39 -8.59 2.84
N PHE A 85 2.90 -8.33 4.06
CA PHE A 85 3.75 -7.98 5.19
C PHE A 85 4.83 -9.05 5.45
N LYS A 86 6.08 -8.62 5.60
CA LYS A 86 7.21 -9.49 5.94
C LYS A 86 7.80 -9.20 7.32
N SER A 87 8.07 -7.94 7.62
CA SER A 87 8.67 -7.55 8.88
C SER A 87 8.54 -6.05 9.15
N ILE A 88 8.62 -5.71 10.43
CA ILE A 88 8.79 -4.36 10.96
C ILE A 88 9.97 -4.36 11.93
N GLU A 89 10.87 -3.39 11.81
CA GLU A 89 12.06 -3.27 12.67
C GLU A 89 12.22 -1.83 13.14
N LEU A 90 12.34 -1.62 14.46
CA LEU A 90 12.63 -0.30 15.01
C LEU A 90 14.04 0.14 14.60
N ILE A 91 14.15 1.28 13.91
CA ILE A 91 15.43 1.83 13.44
C ILE A 91 15.82 3.14 14.12
N SER A 92 14.88 3.83 14.78
CA SER A 92 15.13 5.08 15.52
C SER A 92 14.00 5.38 16.49
N GLY A 93 14.32 5.99 17.64
CA GLY A 93 13.35 6.38 18.67
C GLY A 93 13.08 5.28 19.69
N GLU A 94 12.00 5.43 20.45
CA GLU A 94 11.50 4.46 21.42
C GLU A 94 10.24 3.78 20.86
N SER A 95 10.13 2.46 21.00
CA SER A 95 9.03 1.73 20.35
C SER A 95 7.68 2.18 20.90
N GLY A 96 6.74 2.52 20.01
CA GLY A 96 5.38 2.97 20.36
C GLY A 96 5.29 4.46 20.68
N GLU A 97 6.41 5.18 20.72
CA GLU A 97 6.43 6.62 21.03
C GLU A 97 6.40 7.48 19.77
N VAL A 98 5.73 8.64 19.86
CA VAL A 98 5.64 9.58 18.74
C VAL A 98 7.03 9.97 18.22
N GLY A 99 7.21 9.89 16.91
CA GLY A 99 8.47 10.14 16.21
C GLY A 99 9.39 8.92 16.11
N SER A 100 9.02 7.78 16.68
CA SER A 100 9.66 6.50 16.41
C SER A 100 9.57 6.14 14.93
N LYS A 101 10.59 5.43 14.44
CA LYS A 101 10.71 5.04 13.03
C LYS A 101 10.99 3.58 12.89
N TYR A 102 10.30 2.97 11.93
CA TYR A 102 10.39 1.56 11.65
C TYR A 102 10.72 1.33 10.18
N LYS A 103 11.55 0.33 9.93
CA LYS A 103 11.75 -0.22 8.59
C LYS A 103 10.72 -1.31 8.36
N VAL A 104 9.86 -1.12 7.37
CA VAL A 104 8.83 -2.07 6.97
C VAL A 104 9.22 -2.71 5.65
N LEU A 105 9.13 -4.04 5.59
CA LEU A 105 9.36 -4.82 4.37
C LEU A 105 8.05 -5.48 3.94
N VAL A 106 7.69 -5.29 2.68
CA VAL A 106 6.48 -5.84 2.05
C VAL A 106 6.87 -6.60 0.79
N ASN A 107 6.26 -7.76 0.58
CA ASN A 107 6.35 -8.54 -0.65
C ASN A 107 5.09 -8.31 -1.49
N PRO A 108 5.19 -7.59 -2.61
CA PRO A 108 4.04 -7.29 -3.47
C PRO A 108 3.58 -8.48 -4.34
N GLY A 109 4.25 -9.64 -4.26
CA GLY A 109 3.83 -10.88 -4.92
C GLY A 109 4.95 -11.60 -5.67
N GLU A 110 4.63 -12.77 -6.23
CA GLU A 110 5.62 -13.62 -6.91
C GLU A 110 6.34 -12.89 -8.06
N GLY A 111 7.67 -12.97 -8.06
CA GLY A 111 8.52 -12.40 -9.12
C GLY A 111 8.81 -10.91 -8.98
N GLN A 112 8.29 -10.24 -7.94
CA GLN A 112 8.61 -8.85 -7.63
C GLN A 112 9.62 -8.77 -6.47
N PRO A 113 10.52 -7.78 -6.48
CA PRO A 113 11.42 -7.55 -5.35
C PRO A 113 10.63 -7.04 -4.14
N ASP A 114 11.19 -7.26 -2.96
CA ASP A 114 10.65 -6.69 -1.73
C ASP A 114 10.68 -5.17 -1.80
N PHE A 115 9.61 -4.58 -1.29
CA PHE A 115 9.44 -3.15 -1.18
C PHE A 115 9.71 -2.72 0.26
N GLU A 116 10.61 -1.75 0.40
CA GLU A 116 11.04 -1.21 1.68
C GLU A 116 10.47 0.19 1.87
N MET A 117 9.95 0.45 3.07
CA MET A 117 9.45 1.76 3.49
C MET A 117 9.94 2.08 4.90
N ILE A 118 10.07 3.37 5.19
CA ILE A 118 10.26 3.88 6.54
C ILE A 118 8.93 4.40 7.06
N GLU A 119 8.36 3.71 8.03
CA GLU A 119 7.20 4.16 8.79
C GLU A 119 7.68 5.10 9.92
N THR A 120 6.92 6.15 10.19
CA THR A 120 7.09 7.07 11.31
C THR A 120 5.77 7.21 12.03
N LEU A 121 5.78 7.01 13.36
CA LEU A 121 4.61 7.25 14.20
C LEU A 121 4.40 8.75 14.38
N VAL A 122 3.34 9.30 13.78
CA VAL A 122 3.06 10.76 13.76
C VAL A 122 2.26 11.18 14.98
N SER A 123 1.21 10.43 15.32
CA SER A 123 0.46 10.60 16.56
C SER A 123 -0.18 9.28 16.98
N ILE A 124 -0.39 9.13 18.28
CA ILE A 124 -1.08 8.00 18.86
C ILE A 124 -1.86 8.49 20.08
N GLU A 125 -3.13 8.14 20.14
CA GLU A 125 -3.98 8.35 21.31
C GLU A 125 -4.77 7.06 21.54
N GLU A 126 -4.52 6.44 22.69
CA GLU A 126 -5.05 5.13 23.02
C GLU A 126 -6.58 5.09 22.90
N PHE A 127 -7.09 4.07 22.19
CA PHE A 127 -8.51 3.86 21.90
C PHE A 127 -9.17 4.93 21.02
N ASP A 128 -8.42 5.89 20.48
CA ASP A 128 -8.93 6.92 19.56
C ASP A 128 -8.29 6.80 18.17
N HIS A 129 -6.96 6.92 18.06
CA HIS A 129 -6.30 6.89 16.75
C HIS A 129 -4.82 6.55 16.75
N VAL A 130 -4.37 6.08 15.59
CA VAL A 130 -2.95 6.00 15.20
C VAL A 130 -2.79 6.71 13.87
N ASP A 131 -1.81 7.60 13.77
CA ASP A 131 -1.44 8.32 12.54
C ASP A 131 0.00 7.97 12.16
N LEU A 132 0.19 7.47 10.95
CA LEU A 132 1.44 6.92 10.44
C LEU A 132 1.82 7.62 9.14
N HIS A 133 3.12 7.91 9.01
CA HIS A 133 3.71 8.39 7.76
C HIS A 133 4.72 7.39 7.23
N PHE A 134 4.59 7.00 5.98
CA PHE A 134 5.46 6.09 5.26
C PHE A 134 6.22 6.82 4.15
N ASP A 135 7.54 6.69 4.20
CA ASP A 135 8.47 7.27 3.23
C ASP A 135 9.22 6.14 2.48
N SER A 136 9.27 6.24 1.15
CA SER A 136 10.05 5.33 0.30
C SER A 136 10.64 6.07 -0.89
N ASP A 137 11.45 5.42 -1.72
CA ASP A 137 11.95 6.05 -2.96
C ASP A 137 10.85 6.43 -3.96
N MET A 138 9.69 5.76 -3.91
CA MET A 138 8.63 5.91 -4.91
C MET A 138 7.46 6.78 -4.44
N MET A 139 7.13 6.73 -3.15
CA MET A 139 5.92 7.34 -2.60
C MET A 139 6.11 7.92 -1.20
N ASP A 140 5.28 8.92 -0.91
CA ASP A 140 4.93 9.42 0.41
C ASP A 140 3.49 8.97 0.69
N PHE A 141 3.25 8.34 1.85
CA PHE A 141 1.96 7.74 2.19
C PHE A 141 1.61 8.05 3.64
N ASP A 142 0.47 8.69 3.87
CA ASP A 142 -0.07 8.95 5.21
C ASP A 142 -1.26 8.01 5.44
N GLN A 143 -1.30 7.34 6.59
CA GLN A 143 -2.41 6.48 7.01
C GLN A 143 -2.82 6.81 8.43
N LYS A 144 -4.12 7.09 8.60
CA LYS A 144 -4.73 7.26 9.91
C LYS A 144 -5.75 6.17 10.16
N MET A 145 -5.62 5.46 11.28
CA MET A 145 -6.63 4.52 11.78
C MET A 145 -7.36 5.17 12.97
N LEU A 146 -8.68 5.09 12.97
CA LEU A 146 -9.57 5.73 13.92
C LEU A 146 -10.50 4.71 14.55
N PHE A 147 -10.73 4.83 15.84
CA PHE A 147 -11.62 3.98 16.63
C PHE A 147 -12.77 4.82 17.18
N SER A 148 -13.98 4.27 17.18
CA SER A 148 -15.13 4.93 17.80
C SER A 148 -16.18 3.93 18.24
N ASP A 149 -16.85 4.19 19.36
CA ASP A 149 -18.00 3.38 19.80
C ASP A 149 -19.20 3.61 18.86
N ALA A 150 -19.84 2.52 18.47
CA ALA A 150 -21.08 2.50 17.71
C ALA A 150 -22.09 1.52 18.32
N ASN A 151 -22.73 1.94 19.41
CA ASN A 151 -23.84 1.22 20.06
C ASN A 151 -23.40 -0.12 20.69
N GLY A 152 -22.25 -0.14 21.35
CA GLY A 152 -21.71 -1.37 21.97
C GLY A 152 -20.95 -2.27 21.00
N GLU A 153 -20.75 -1.82 19.76
CA GLU A 153 -19.76 -2.32 18.81
C GLU A 153 -18.69 -1.23 18.59
N VAL A 154 -17.55 -1.57 18.02
CA VAL A 154 -16.47 -0.63 17.71
C VAL A 154 -16.37 -0.46 16.21
N LYS A 155 -16.32 0.79 15.75
CA LYS A 155 -15.96 1.13 14.38
C LYS A 155 -14.47 1.36 14.28
N VAL A 156 -13.84 0.67 13.34
CA VAL A 156 -12.44 0.90 12.95
C VAL A 156 -12.45 1.45 11.53
N ARG A 157 -11.90 2.64 11.35
CA ARG A 157 -11.92 3.37 10.08
C ARG A 157 -10.52 3.80 9.70
N THR A 158 -10.16 3.63 8.44
CA THR A 158 -8.90 4.13 7.90
C THR A 158 -9.11 5.29 6.94
N GLU A 159 -8.15 6.21 6.96
CA GLU A 159 -8.01 7.31 6.02
C GLU A 159 -6.59 7.33 5.49
N SER A 160 -6.44 7.19 4.19
CA SER A 160 -5.16 7.03 3.52
C SER A 160 -4.98 8.07 2.43
N THR A 161 -3.79 8.66 2.36
CA THR A 161 -3.37 9.56 1.27
C THR A 161 -2.02 9.13 0.75
N VAL A 162 -1.95 8.73 -0.52
CA VAL A 162 -0.69 8.36 -1.18
C VAL A 162 -0.33 9.32 -2.30
N THR A 163 0.94 9.71 -2.35
CA THR A 163 1.51 10.62 -3.34
C THR A 163 2.78 10.03 -3.93
N GLY A 164 2.84 9.95 -5.27
CA GLY A 164 4.09 9.60 -5.94
C GLY A 164 5.13 10.73 -5.83
N LYS A 165 6.39 10.40 -5.54
CA LYS A 165 7.46 11.41 -5.36
C LYS A 165 7.82 12.17 -6.64
N ASN A 166 7.59 11.56 -7.81
CA ASN A 166 7.84 12.16 -9.11
C ASN A 166 6.62 12.06 -10.04
N LEU A 167 6.64 12.84 -11.13
CA LEU A 167 5.51 12.93 -12.05
C LEU A 167 5.14 11.57 -12.68
N ILE A 168 6.11 10.69 -12.92
CA ILE A 168 5.84 9.34 -13.45
C ILE A 168 5.02 8.54 -12.43
N MET A 169 5.44 8.53 -11.15
CA MET A 169 4.73 7.81 -10.09
C MET A 169 3.34 8.40 -9.82
N ARG A 170 3.20 9.73 -9.79
CA ARG A 170 1.88 10.38 -9.67
C ARG A 170 0.94 9.96 -10.80
N SER A 171 1.43 9.97 -12.03
CA SER A 171 0.66 9.50 -13.19
C SER A 171 0.30 8.02 -13.09
N MET A 172 1.24 7.16 -12.69
CA MET A 172 0.97 5.73 -12.50
C MET A 172 -0.11 5.50 -11.45
N PHE A 173 0.03 6.08 -10.26
CA PHE A 173 -0.93 5.89 -9.17
C PHE A 173 -2.31 6.45 -9.53
N ALA A 174 -2.37 7.63 -10.14
CA ALA A 174 -3.62 8.20 -10.63
C ALA A 174 -4.35 7.30 -11.62
N ILE A 175 -3.62 6.65 -12.54
CA ILE A 175 -4.18 5.71 -13.52
C ILE A 175 -4.58 4.39 -12.86
N MET A 176 -3.72 3.82 -12.03
CA MET A 176 -4.00 2.59 -11.28
C MET A 176 -5.28 2.74 -10.47
N GLU A 177 -5.43 3.86 -9.77
CA GLU A 177 -6.64 4.11 -9.01
C GLU A 177 -7.85 4.39 -9.92
N THR A 178 -7.71 5.28 -10.90
CA THR A 178 -8.85 5.69 -11.75
C THR A 178 -9.44 4.53 -12.57
N PHE A 179 -8.63 3.55 -12.98
CA PHE A 179 -9.08 2.44 -13.81
C PHE A 179 -9.13 1.09 -13.09
N GLY A 180 -8.36 0.92 -12.01
CA GLY A 180 -8.22 -0.34 -11.30
C GLY A 180 -8.70 -0.32 -9.85
N GLY A 181 -8.86 0.86 -9.22
CA GLY A 181 -9.21 0.97 -7.80
C GLY A 181 -8.23 0.23 -6.88
N SER A 182 -6.97 0.08 -7.31
CA SER A 182 -6.05 -0.89 -6.70
C SER A 182 -5.72 -0.57 -5.25
N PHE A 183 -5.62 0.72 -4.88
CA PHE A 183 -5.35 1.11 -3.49
C PHE A 183 -6.55 0.84 -2.61
N GLN A 184 -7.73 1.26 -3.06
CA GLN A 184 -9.00 1.01 -2.35
C GLN A 184 -9.25 -0.49 -2.16
N ALA A 185 -9.07 -1.31 -3.20
CA ALA A 185 -9.30 -2.75 -3.13
C ALA A 185 -8.34 -3.45 -2.16
N GLN A 186 -7.06 -3.05 -2.15
CA GLN A 186 -6.09 -3.62 -1.21
C GLN A 186 -6.41 -3.23 0.24
N GLU A 187 -6.83 -1.98 0.47
CA GLU A 187 -7.26 -1.51 1.78
C GLU A 187 -8.49 -2.29 2.28
N GLU A 188 -9.48 -2.50 1.42
CA GLU A 188 -10.65 -3.32 1.75
C GLU A 188 -10.25 -4.75 2.14
N ILE A 189 -9.35 -5.38 1.39
CA ILE A 189 -8.84 -6.72 1.73
C ILE A 189 -8.19 -6.73 3.10
N ASN A 190 -7.29 -5.79 3.37
CA ASN A 190 -6.54 -5.74 4.62
C ASN A 190 -7.43 -5.47 5.82
N ILE A 191 -8.33 -4.49 5.71
CA ILE A 191 -9.19 -4.08 6.82
C ILE A 191 -10.31 -5.10 7.06
N GLU A 192 -10.83 -5.78 6.03
CA GLU A 192 -11.73 -6.93 6.23
C GLU A 192 -11.02 -8.16 6.81
N ALA A 193 -9.72 -8.34 6.54
CA ALA A 193 -8.93 -9.36 7.22
C ALA A 193 -8.71 -8.99 8.69
N LEU A 194 -8.41 -7.72 8.99
CA LEU A 194 -8.26 -7.20 10.35
C LEU A 194 -9.53 -7.44 11.18
N LYS A 195 -10.71 -7.20 10.58
CA LYS A 195 -12.00 -7.52 11.22
C LYS A 195 -12.02 -8.96 11.73
N LYS A 196 -11.60 -9.92 10.91
CA LYS A 196 -11.57 -11.33 11.31
C LYS A 196 -10.57 -11.60 12.42
N VAL A 197 -9.37 -11.00 12.34
CA VAL A 197 -8.34 -11.15 13.37
C VAL A 197 -8.83 -10.62 14.72
N ILE A 198 -9.55 -9.50 14.74
CA ILE A 198 -10.15 -8.94 15.96
C ILE A 198 -11.24 -9.87 16.50
N GLU A 199 -12.20 -10.30 15.66
CA GLU A 199 -13.32 -11.13 16.11
C GLU A 199 -12.87 -12.52 16.61
N GLU A 200 -11.84 -13.09 15.98
CA GLU A 200 -11.27 -14.39 16.33
C GLU A 200 -10.18 -14.29 17.42
N ASN A 201 -9.88 -13.08 17.90
CA ASN A 201 -8.86 -12.89 18.91
C ASN A 201 -9.22 -13.59 20.24
N THR A 202 -8.22 -14.28 20.78
CA THR A 202 -8.29 -14.98 22.07
C THR A 202 -7.15 -14.59 23.01
N THR A 203 -6.24 -13.71 22.58
CA THR A 203 -5.17 -13.18 23.43
C THR A 203 -5.77 -12.21 24.44
N ASP A 204 -5.50 -12.44 25.72
CA ASP A 204 -5.79 -11.48 26.78
C ASP A 204 -4.62 -10.48 26.90
N TYR A 205 -4.89 -9.24 26.49
CA TYR A 205 -3.92 -8.15 26.55
C TYR A 205 -3.94 -7.39 27.88
N TYR A 206 -4.98 -7.61 28.70
CA TYR A 206 -5.21 -6.88 29.96
C TYR A 206 -5.54 -7.86 31.10
N PRO A 207 -4.65 -8.83 31.40
CA PRO A 207 -4.93 -9.82 32.44
C PRO A 207 -5.09 -9.16 33.80
N GLU A 208 -6.09 -9.59 34.57
CA GLU A 208 -6.25 -9.15 35.95
C GLU A 208 -4.99 -9.53 36.76
N PRO A 209 -4.47 -8.63 37.62
CA PRO A 209 -3.30 -8.93 38.42
C PRO A 209 -3.57 -10.12 39.34
N GLU A 210 -2.68 -11.11 39.35
CA GLU A 210 -2.77 -12.27 40.24
C GLU A 210 -2.78 -11.81 41.70
N VAL A 211 -3.87 -12.09 42.41
CA VAL A 211 -3.98 -11.85 43.84
C VAL A 211 -3.09 -12.87 44.55
N VAL A 212 -1.86 -12.48 44.91
CA VAL A 212 -0.99 -13.28 45.76
C VAL A 212 -1.56 -13.24 47.17
N GLU A 213 -2.29 -14.29 47.58
CA GLU A 213 -2.66 -14.49 48.97
C GLU A 213 -1.37 -14.70 49.78
N ILE A 214 -0.98 -13.68 50.55
CA ILE A 214 0.10 -13.79 51.53
C ILE A 214 -0.48 -14.60 52.68
N GLU A 215 -0.16 -15.89 52.78
CA GLU A 215 -0.41 -16.67 53.99
C GLU A 215 0.34 -15.98 55.14
N GLU A 216 -0.40 -15.32 56.03
CA GLU A 216 0.11 -14.92 57.34
C GLU A 216 0.53 -16.19 58.08
N VAL A 217 1.82 -16.51 58.02
CA VAL A 217 2.44 -17.51 58.90
C VAL A 217 2.32 -16.94 60.31
N ALA A 218 1.31 -17.40 61.04
CA ALA A 218 1.18 -17.16 62.46
C ALA A 218 2.44 -17.72 63.14
N GLU A 219 3.33 -16.83 63.58
CA GLU A 219 4.34 -17.17 64.59
C GLU A 219 3.59 -17.51 65.89
N GLU A 220 3.27 -18.80 66.06
CA GLU A 220 3.11 -19.38 67.39
C GLU A 220 4.47 -19.27 68.10
N GLY A 221 4.65 -18.16 68.81
CA GLY A 221 5.72 -17.99 69.79
C GLY A 221 5.47 -18.97 70.94
N ASP A 222 6.11 -20.13 70.84
CA ASP A 222 6.32 -21.06 71.95
C ASP A 222 6.95 -20.31 73.13
N GLY A 223 6.35 -20.49 74.29
CA GLY A 223 6.77 -19.87 75.54
C GLY A 223 8.07 -20.44 76.11
N GLU A 224 8.75 -19.60 76.88
CA GLU A 224 9.44 -19.96 78.13
C GLU A 224 9.56 -18.72 79.04
#